data_AF-A0A917WQG0-F1
#
_entry.id   AF-A0A917WQG0-F1
#
_cell.length_a   1.000
_cell.length_b   1.000
_cell.length_c   1.000
_cell.angle_alpha   90.00
_cell.angle_beta   90.00
_cell.angle_gamma   90.00
#
_symmetry.space_group_name_H-M   'P 1'
#
loop_
_entity.id
_entity.type
_entity.pdbx_description
1 polymer ?
#
loop_
_entity_poly.entity_id
_entity_poly.type
_entity_poly.pdbx_seq_one_letter_code
_entity_poly.pdbx_strand_id
1 'polypeptide(L)' 'MVTVATITLTTPFGSRTIADVAPGRQAYQSFSARAGQVAAGTVTVTATATIGGTPVTSTYQAAYSATTCP' A
#
# COMPACT_ATOMS: atom_id res chain seq x y z
N MET A 1 4.72 14.69 17.24
CA MET A 1 3.56 14.86 16.34
C MET A 1 3.94 14.26 14.98
N VAL A 2 3.10 13.39 14.42
CA VAL A 2 3.30 12.85 13.06
C VAL A 2 2.75 13.90 12.10
N THR A 3 3.55 14.32 11.11
CA THR A 3 3.19 15.45 10.25
C THR A 3 2.22 15.04 9.14
N VAL A 4 2.59 14.08 8.30
CA VAL A 4 1.75 13.37 7.33
C VAL A 4 2.57 12.17 6.84
N ALA A 5 1.90 11.12 6.37
CA ALA A 5 2.56 9.95 5.82
C ALA A 5 2.41 9.86 4.30
N THR A 6 3.47 9.49 3.61
CA THR A 6 3.44 9.04 2.22
C THR A 6 3.34 7.53 2.22
N ILE A 7 2.29 7.00 1.61
CA ILE A 7 1.99 5.57 1.54
C ILE A 7 2.19 5.08 0.11
N THR A 8 3.07 4.10 -0.07
CA THR A 8 3.25 3.40 -1.34
C THR A 8 2.68 1.99 -1.21
N LEU A 9 1.66 1.71 -2.02
CA LEU A 9 1.04 0.40 -2.18
C LEU A 9 1.65 -0.27 -3.41
N THR A 10 2.29 -1.42 -3.23
CA THR A 10 2.93 -2.17 -4.31
C THR A 10 2.33 -3.56 -4.40
N THR A 11 1.83 -3.91 -5.59
CA THR A 11 1.28 -5.22 -5.93
C THR A 11 1.93 -5.72 -7.23
N PRO A 12 1.82 -7.02 -7.55
CA PRO A 12 2.22 -7.52 -8.86
C PRO A 12 1.47 -6.88 -10.04
N PHE A 13 0.32 -6.26 -9.80
CA PHE A 13 -0.52 -5.62 -10.80
C PHE A 13 -0.26 -4.12 -10.96
N GLY A 14 0.67 -3.57 -10.19
CA GLY A 14 1.06 -2.16 -10.24
C GLY A 14 1.35 -1.59 -8.87
N SER A 15 1.84 -0.35 -8.86
CA SER A 15 2.13 0.42 -7.66
C SER A 15 1.40 1.76 -7.66
N ARG A 16 1.09 2.26 -6.47
CA ARG A 16 0.47 3.57 -6.27
C ARG A 16 1.04 4.23 -5.03
N THR A 17 1.50 5.46 -5.18
CA THR A 17 1.92 6.30 -4.06
C THR A 17 0.85 7.35 -3.79
N ILE A 18 0.54 7.54 -2.51
CA ILE A 18 -0.43 8.49 -1.99
C ILE A 18 0.32 9.32 -0.95
N ALA A 19 0.54 10.59 -1.28
CA ALA A 19 1.20 11.53 -0.39
C ALA A 19 0.21 12.12 0.64
N ASP A 20 0.75 12.77 1.66
CA ASP A 20 0.02 13.65 2.57
C ASP A 20 -1.15 12.98 3.32
N VAL A 21 -1.02 11.69 3.65
CA VAL A 21 -2.02 10.98 4.47
C VAL A 21 -1.91 11.46 5.91
N ALA A 22 -2.89 12.26 6.34
CA ALA A 22 -2.98 12.73 7.71
C ALA A 22 -3.21 11.56 8.72
N PRO A 23 -2.79 11.71 9.98
CA PRO A 23 -3.06 10.72 11.03
C PRO A 23 -4.56 10.41 11.15
N GLY A 24 -4.90 9.13 11.27
CA GLY A 24 -6.30 8.67 11.31
C GLY A 24 -7.02 8.72 9.96
N ARG A 25 -6.34 9.10 8.87
CA ARG A 25 -6.82 8.92 7.50
C ARG A 25 -6.22 7.65 6.88
N GLN A 26 -6.84 7.23 5.79
CA GLN A 26 -6.55 5.98 5.11
C GLN A 26 -6.33 6.22 3.62
N ALA A 27 -5.34 5.51 3.10
CA ALA A 27 -5.01 5.44 1.69
C ALA A 27 -5.66 4.19 1.08
N TYR A 28 -6.28 4.33 -0.09
CA TYR A 28 -6.93 3.24 -0.79
C TYR A 28 -6.63 3.30 -2.29
N GLN A 29 -6.37 2.14 -2.90
CA GLN A 29 -6.23 1.99 -4.34
C GLN A 29 -6.71 0.59 -4.75
N SER A 30 -7.62 0.55 -5.72
CA SER A 30 -7.93 -0.68 -6.45
C SER A 30 -6.90 -0.89 -7.57
N PHE A 31 -6.37 -2.11 -7.69
CA PHE A 31 -5.50 -2.50 -8.80
C PHE A 31 -6.25 -3.48 -9.70
N SER A 32 -6.46 -3.11 -10.96
CA SER A 32 -7.07 -4.01 -11.94
C SER A 32 -6.08 -5.09 -12.37
N ALA A 33 -6.34 -6.34 -12.03
CA ALA A 33 -5.46 -7.46 -12.41
C ALA A 33 -5.45 -7.74 -13.92
N ARG A 34 -6.53 -7.40 -14.64
CA ARG A 34 -6.71 -7.63 -16.09
C ARG A 34 -6.41 -9.07 -16.53
N ALA A 35 -6.75 -10.04 -15.69
CA ALA A 35 -6.55 -11.45 -15.92
C ALA A 35 -7.79 -12.24 -15.50
N GLY A 36 -8.10 -13.33 -16.20
CA GLY A 36 -9.18 -14.27 -15.81
C GLY A 36 -8.84 -15.08 -14.54
N GLN A 37 -7.59 -14.99 -14.07
CA GLN A 37 -7.15 -15.57 -12.81
C GLN A 37 -6.08 -14.69 -12.16
N VAL A 38 -6.11 -14.65 -10.84
CA VAL A 38 -5.14 -13.99 -9.97
C VAL A 38 -4.49 -15.08 -9.13
N ALA A 39 -3.17 -15.27 -9.24
CA ALA A 39 -2.44 -16.17 -8.36
C ALA A 39 -2.32 -15.56 -6.95
N ALA A 40 -2.13 -16.40 -5.93
CA ALA A 40 -1.83 -15.92 -4.58
C ALA A 40 -0.55 -15.08 -4.59
N GLY A 41 -0.50 -14.03 -3.78
CA GLY A 41 0.64 -13.14 -3.74
C GLY A 41 0.64 -12.25 -2.51
N THR A 42 1.54 -11.27 -2.50
CA THR A 42 1.72 -10.37 -1.36
C THR A 42 1.70 -8.92 -1.83
N VAL A 43 0.91 -8.11 -1.16
CA VAL A 43 0.97 -6.64 -1.25
C VAL A 43 2.01 -6.15 -0.26
N THR A 44 2.87 -5.23 -0.71
CA THR A 44 3.80 -4.52 0.17
C THR A 44 3.34 -3.08 0.30
N VAL A 45 3.15 -2.63 1.54
CA VAL A 45 2.81 -1.26 1.91
C VAL A 45 4.03 -0.63 2.55
N THR A 46 4.53 0.45 1.98
CA THR A 46 5.63 1.23 2.56
C THR A 46 5.09 2.60 2.96
N ALA A 47 5.13 2.91 4.24
CA ALA A 47 4.76 4.19 4.80
C ALA A 47 6.02 4.96 5.21
N THR A 48 6.16 6.20 4.74
CA THR A 48 7.20 7.11 5.20
C THR A 48 6.56 8.34 5.83
N ALA A 49 7.03 8.75 7.00
CA ALA A 49 6.51 9.92 7.71
C ALA A 49 7.60 10.56 8.55
N THR A 50 7.41 11.81 8.95
CA THR A 50 8.30 12.45 9.93
C THR A 50 7.63 12.44 11.30
N ILE A 51 8.28 11.86 12.31
CA ILE A 51 7.81 11.79 13.68
C ILE A 51 8.79 12.55 14.56
N GLY A 52 8.37 13.70 15.09
CA GLY A 52 9.24 14.50 15.96
C GLY A 52 10.51 15.03 15.28
N GLY A 53 10.45 15.28 13.96
CA GLY A 53 11.59 15.75 13.17
C GLY A 53 12.46 14.64 12.58
N THR A 54 12.23 13.37 12.95
CA THR A 54 12.97 12.23 12.39
C THR A 54 12.17 11.53 11.29
N PRO A 55 12.76 11.28 10.11
CA PRO A 55 12.11 10.45 9.10
C PRO A 55 12.03 9.01 9.57
N VAL A 56 10.85 8.42 9.45
CA VAL A 56 10.54 7.04 9.81
C VAL A 56 9.95 6.34 8.59
N THR A 57 10.42 5.13 8.34
CA THR A 57 9.88 4.24 7.31
C THR A 57 9.35 2.98 7.98
N SER A 58 8.12 2.59 7.63
CA SER A 58 7.50 1.35 8.08
C SER A 58 7.02 0.56 6.88
N THR A 59 7.32 -0.74 6.86
CA THR A 59 6.87 -1.65 5.80
C THR A 59 5.91 -2.67 6.38
N TYR A 60 4.82 -2.93 5.67
CA TYR A 60 3.84 -3.95 6.02
C TYR A 60 3.54 -4.82 4.81
N GLN A 61 3.46 -6.13 5.02
CA GLN A 61 3.15 -7.09 3.98
C GLN A 61 1.82 -7.77 4.27
N ALA A 62 0.94 -7.80 3.27
CA ALA A 62 -0.37 -8.44 3.36
C ALA A 62 -0.49 -9.48 2.24
N ALA A 63 -0.68 -10.74 2.60
CA ALA A 63 -0.93 -11.80 1.63
C ALA A 63 -2.37 -11.76 1.12
N TYR A 64 -2.57 -12.13 -0.15
CA TYR A 64 -3.88 -12.36 -0.76
C TYR A 64 -3.91 -13.73 -1.43
N SER A 65 -5.07 -14.38 -1.37
CA SER A 65 -5.28 -15.71 -1.95
C SER A 65 -5.46 -15.67 -3.46
N ALA A 66 -5.17 -16.79 -4.12
CA ALA A 66 -5.51 -16.96 -5.52
C ALA A 66 -7.02 -16.87 -5.71
N THR A 67 -7.47 -16.26 -6.80
CA THR A 67 -8.87 -16.08 -7.15
C THR A 67 -9.05 -16.20 -8.66
N THR A 68 -10.03 -16.97 -9.10
CA THR A 68 -10.44 -17.02 -10.51
C THR A 68 -11.56 -16.02 -10.73
N CYS A 69 -11.46 -15.19 -11.77
CA CYS A 69 -12.55 -14.30 -12.17
C CYS A 69 -13.39 -15.05 -13.21
N PRO A 70 -14.61 -15.50 -12.87
CA PRO A 70 -15.53 -16.12 -13.81
C PRO A 70 -16.02 -15.13 -14.88
#